data_AF-A0A7V9JBF1-F1
#
_entry.id   AF-A0A7V9JBF1-F1
#
_cell.length_a   1.000
_cell.length_b   1.000
_cell.length_c   1.000
_cell.angle_alpha   90.00
_cell.angle_beta   90.00
_cell.angle_gamma   90.00
#
_symmetry.space_group_name_H-M   'P 1'
#
loop_
_entity.id
_entity.type
_entity.pdbx_description
1 polymer ?
#
loop_
_entity_poly.entity_id
_entity_poly.type
_entity_poly.pdbx_seq_one_letter_code
_entity_poly.pdbx_strand_id
1 'polypeptide(L)'
;MFHRRLLAALLVCQLLAPTLRFWKRGGDNDQREAAFNDIYATLSATYETVANLKPEWSEAWTSRHSQSLPPRFEGENDLPSATIDAVREMRFARSLLQRHRWRSQRQPLFENIEPAAWATLQRRLHMISPELLAIQDAYVEQLRQDEIDWIARAVEGYDNARVYIRSAERDDEPIERQVASSAYVALHLALQLSDRLIERQRYELTQGD
;
A
#
# COMPACT_ATOMS: atom_id res chain seq x y z
N MET A 1 -59.50 -21.38 -3.87
CA MET A 1 -58.54 -21.85 -2.84
C MET A 1 -57.06 -21.63 -3.21
N PHE A 2 -56.70 -20.64 -4.06
CA PHE A 2 -55.31 -20.43 -4.50
C PHE A 2 -54.58 -19.28 -3.77
N HIS A 3 -55.28 -18.39 -3.08
CA HIS A 3 -54.68 -17.17 -2.51
C HIS A 3 -54.06 -17.34 -1.11
N ARG A 4 -54.40 -18.41 -0.37
CA ARG A 4 -53.84 -18.66 0.97
C ARG A 4 -52.42 -19.27 0.96
N ARG A 5 -52.03 -19.94 -0.12
CA ARG A 5 -50.71 -20.58 -0.24
C ARG A 5 -49.61 -19.60 -0.66
N LEU A 6 -49.96 -18.52 -1.36
CA LEU A 6 -49.02 -17.52 -1.86
C LEU A 6 -48.54 -16.56 -0.74
N LEU A 7 -49.44 -16.21 0.20
CA LEU A 7 -49.10 -15.43 1.38
C LEU A 7 -48.20 -16.19 2.36
N ALA A 8 -48.39 -17.51 2.50
CA ALA A 8 -47.52 -18.35 3.34
C ALA A 8 -46.09 -18.47 2.78
N ALA A 9 -45.91 -18.52 1.45
CA ALA A 9 -44.60 -18.56 0.83
C ALA A 9 -43.83 -17.23 0.97
N LEU A 10 -44.51 -16.09 0.87
CA LEU A 10 -43.90 -14.76 1.04
C LEU A 10 -43.50 -14.47 2.50
N LEU A 11 -44.25 -14.99 3.48
CA LEU A 11 -43.91 -14.86 4.90
C LEU A 11 -42.70 -15.70 5.33
N VAL A 12 -42.51 -16.88 4.73
CA VAL A 12 -41.33 -17.74 5.01
C VAL A 12 -40.04 -17.13 4.46
N CYS A 13 -40.09 -16.43 3.32
CA CYS A 13 -38.92 -15.73 2.78
C CYS A 13 -38.48 -14.52 3.65
N GLN A 14 -39.40 -13.83 4.31
CA GLN A 14 -39.05 -12.69 5.17
C GLN A 14 -38.50 -13.09 6.55
N LEU A 15 -38.80 -14.31 7.01
CA LEU A 15 -38.29 -14.82 8.29
C LEU A 15 -36.87 -15.43 8.18
N LEU A 16 -36.39 -15.73 6.97
CA LEU A 16 -35.03 -16.23 6.71
C LEU A 16 -34.02 -15.14 6.28
N ALA A 17 -34.50 -13.93 5.98
CA ALA A 17 -33.65 -12.80 5.63
C ALA A 17 -32.73 -12.30 6.78
N PRO A 18 -33.09 -12.37 8.08
CA PRO A 18 -32.20 -11.89 9.14
C PRO A 18 -31.03 -12.85 9.41
N THR A 19 -31.21 -14.16 9.23
CA THR A 19 -30.20 -15.16 9.61
C THR A 19 -29.07 -15.30 8.59
N LEU A 20 -29.33 -15.03 7.30
CA LEU A 20 -28.29 -14.97 6.26
C LEU A 20 -27.36 -13.75 6.39
N ARG A 21 -27.81 -12.66 7.03
CA ARG A 21 -26.99 -11.47 7.27
C ARG A 21 -25.95 -11.64 8.37
N PHE A 22 -26.15 -12.57 9.29
CA PHE A 22 -25.19 -12.85 10.37
C PHE A 22 -24.10 -13.85 9.96
N TRP A 23 -24.36 -14.74 9.00
CA TRP A 23 -23.34 -15.67 8.48
C TRP A 23 -22.38 -15.03 7.47
N LYS A 24 -22.80 -13.94 6.80
CA LYS A 24 -21.96 -13.20 5.85
C LYS A 24 -20.86 -12.36 6.51
N ARG A 25 -20.96 -12.07 7.82
CA ARG A 25 -20.00 -11.21 8.55
C ARG A 25 -18.66 -11.89 8.84
N GLY A 26 -18.60 -13.22 8.86
CA GLY A 26 -17.35 -13.95 9.12
C GLY A 26 -16.36 -13.90 7.96
N GLY A 27 -16.84 -13.98 6.70
CA GLY A 27 -15.96 -14.01 5.52
C GLY A 27 -15.59 -12.63 4.95
N ASP A 28 -16.38 -11.59 5.25
CA ASP A 28 -16.17 -10.24 4.70
C ASP A 28 -14.91 -9.58 5.28
N ASN A 29 -14.63 -9.82 6.56
CA ASN A 29 -13.44 -9.29 7.22
C ASN A 29 -12.16 -9.98 6.73
N ASP A 30 -12.21 -11.30 6.56
CA ASP A 30 -11.08 -12.10 6.04
C ASP A 30 -10.72 -11.70 4.60
N GLN A 31 -11.72 -11.39 3.76
CA GLN A 31 -11.49 -10.94 2.39
C GLN A 31 -10.96 -9.50 2.32
N ARG A 32 -11.42 -8.61 3.21
CA ARG A 32 -10.84 -7.26 3.31
C ARG A 32 -9.40 -7.30 3.84
N GLU A 33 -9.10 -8.20 4.78
CA GLU A 33 -7.73 -8.43 5.23
C GLU A 33 -6.84 -8.96 4.10
N ALA A 34 -7.35 -9.89 3.28
CA ALA A 34 -6.66 -10.34 2.08
C ALA A 34 -6.36 -9.17 1.10
N ALA A 35 -7.32 -8.27 0.90
CA ALA A 35 -7.10 -7.06 0.10
C ALA A 35 -5.96 -6.20 0.65
N PHE A 36 -5.93 -5.96 1.97
CA PHE A 36 -4.85 -5.22 2.60
C PHE A 36 -3.50 -5.92 2.50
N ASN A 37 -3.47 -7.24 2.64
CA ASN A 37 -2.25 -8.03 2.48
C ASN A 37 -1.68 -7.88 1.06
N ASP A 38 -2.52 -7.94 0.03
CA ASP A 38 -2.12 -7.76 -1.37
C ASP A 38 -1.61 -6.33 -1.64
N ILE A 39 -2.26 -5.32 -1.05
CA ILE A 39 -1.80 -3.93 -1.12
C ILE A 39 -0.43 -3.81 -0.42
N TYR A 40 -0.28 -4.33 0.79
CA TYR A 40 0.98 -4.26 1.53
C TYR A 40 2.11 -4.99 0.81
N ALA A 41 1.86 -6.14 0.19
CA ALA A 41 2.84 -6.83 -0.64
C ALA A 41 3.29 -5.96 -1.84
N THR A 42 2.34 -5.30 -2.51
CA THR A 42 2.58 -4.38 -3.63
C THR A 42 3.43 -3.16 -3.21
N LEU A 43 3.19 -2.63 -2.01
CA LEU A 43 3.97 -1.53 -1.43
C LEU A 43 5.34 -1.99 -0.94
N SER A 44 5.43 -3.18 -0.32
CA SER A 44 6.68 -3.82 0.11
C SER A 44 7.65 -4.00 -1.05
N ALA A 45 7.17 -4.53 -2.18
CA ALA A 45 7.97 -4.67 -3.41
C ALA A 45 8.53 -3.32 -3.91
N THR A 46 7.80 -2.23 -3.67
CA THR A 46 8.23 -0.87 -4.03
C THR A 46 9.31 -0.36 -3.08
N TYR A 47 9.14 -0.55 -1.77
CA TYR A 47 10.17 -0.21 -0.78
C TYR A 47 11.46 -1.02 -1.01
N GLU A 48 11.34 -2.32 -1.26
CA GLU A 48 12.46 -3.21 -1.55
C GLU A 48 13.21 -2.78 -2.82
N THR A 49 12.47 -2.46 -3.89
CA THR A 49 13.08 -1.99 -5.14
C THR A 49 13.93 -0.74 -4.90
N VAL A 50 13.42 0.21 -4.10
CA VAL A 50 14.19 1.41 -3.73
C VAL A 50 15.37 1.05 -2.82
N ALA A 51 15.20 0.14 -1.88
CA ALA A 51 16.26 -0.32 -0.98
C ALA A 51 17.45 -0.89 -1.77
N ASN A 52 17.19 -1.60 -2.87
CA ASN A 52 18.21 -2.21 -3.70
C ASN A 52 18.96 -1.23 -4.61
N LEU A 53 18.63 0.06 -4.59
CA LEU A 53 19.43 1.08 -5.29
C LEU A 53 20.79 1.31 -4.63
N LYS A 54 20.95 0.96 -3.36
CA LYS A 54 22.20 1.14 -2.61
C LYS A 54 22.47 0.01 -1.61
N PRO A 55 23.73 -0.44 -1.46
CA PRO A 55 24.07 -1.47 -0.49
C PRO A 55 23.63 -1.13 0.94
N GLU A 56 23.89 0.09 1.41
CA GLU A 56 23.55 0.50 2.78
C GLU A 56 22.04 0.56 3.03
N TRP A 57 21.23 0.78 1.98
CA TRP A 57 19.77 0.77 2.07
C TRP A 57 19.23 -0.66 2.07
N SER A 58 19.81 -1.55 1.27
CA SER A 58 19.46 -2.98 1.23
C SER A 58 19.78 -3.67 2.57
N GLU A 59 20.88 -3.31 3.22
CA GLU A 59 21.20 -3.78 4.58
C GLU A 59 20.17 -3.29 5.62
N ALA A 60 19.80 -2.01 5.55
CA ALA A 60 18.76 -1.44 6.41
C ALA A 60 17.37 -2.07 6.16
N TRP A 61 17.06 -2.42 4.91
CA TRP A 61 15.85 -3.15 4.54
C TRP A 61 15.83 -4.55 5.13
N THR A 62 16.93 -5.30 4.99
CA THR A 62 17.04 -6.68 5.51
C THR A 62 16.91 -6.72 7.03
N SER A 63 17.51 -5.75 7.73
CA SER A 63 17.46 -5.66 9.19
C SER A 63 16.19 -5.03 9.75
N ARG A 64 15.24 -4.57 8.93
CA ARG A 64 14.03 -3.87 9.41
C ARG A 64 13.15 -4.71 10.33
N HIS A 65 13.12 -6.03 10.11
CA HIS A 65 12.27 -6.97 10.85
C HIS A 65 12.69 -7.20 12.29
N SER A 66 13.98 -6.98 12.60
CA SER A 66 14.50 -7.07 13.97
C SER A 66 14.35 -5.76 14.75
N GLN A 67 13.86 -4.68 14.12
CA GLN A 67 13.65 -3.40 14.80
C GLN A 67 12.35 -3.42 15.60
N SER A 68 12.36 -2.76 16.76
CA SER A 68 11.16 -2.54 17.55
C SER A 68 10.08 -1.82 16.74
N LEU A 69 8.81 -2.01 17.09
CA LEU A 69 7.77 -1.16 16.53
C LEU A 69 7.92 0.28 17.08
N PRO A 70 7.50 1.30 16.32
CA PRO A 70 7.40 2.66 16.86
C PRO A 70 6.50 2.68 18.11
N PRO A 71 6.76 3.55 19.11
CA PRO A 71 5.97 3.60 20.35
C PRO A 71 4.46 3.73 20.16
N ARG A 72 4.01 4.39 19.09
CA ARG A 72 2.58 4.52 18.76
C ARG A 72 1.89 3.19 18.40
N PHE A 73 2.67 2.14 18.12
CA PHE A 73 2.23 0.78 17.79
C PHE A 73 2.76 -0.24 18.81
N GLU A 74 3.39 0.20 19.90
CA GLU A 74 3.81 -0.69 20.98
C GLU A 74 2.57 -1.19 21.72
N GLY A 75 2.41 -2.52 21.83
CA GLY A 75 1.30 -3.15 22.54
C GLY A 75 0.08 -3.49 21.68
N GLU A 76 0.10 -3.20 20.38
CA GLU A 76 -0.96 -3.63 19.44
C GLU A 76 -0.77 -5.10 19.02
N ASN A 77 -0.81 -5.99 20.00
CA ASN A 77 -0.69 -7.45 19.82
C ASN A 77 -1.82 -8.04 18.95
N ASP A 78 -2.88 -7.27 18.71
CA ASP A 78 -4.06 -7.67 17.95
C ASP A 78 -4.03 -7.21 16.48
N LEU A 79 -2.99 -6.45 16.06
CA LEU A 79 -2.82 -6.13 14.65
C LEU A 79 -2.50 -7.38 13.84
N PRO A 80 -3.06 -7.54 12.63
CA PRO A 80 -2.65 -8.59 11.71
C PRO A 80 -1.15 -8.54 11.42
N SER A 81 -0.51 -9.69 11.28
CA SER A 81 0.95 -9.80 11.07
C SER A 81 1.46 -8.99 9.88
N ALA A 82 0.72 -9.01 8.77
CA ALA A 82 1.05 -8.22 7.58
C ALA A 82 1.04 -6.70 7.85
N THR A 83 0.15 -6.23 8.74
CA THR A 83 0.08 -4.83 9.15
C THR A 83 1.30 -4.45 9.98
N ILE A 84 1.72 -5.33 10.90
CA ILE A 84 2.94 -5.16 11.69
C ILE A 84 4.18 -5.05 10.79
N ASP A 85 4.26 -5.90 9.77
CA ASP A 85 5.35 -5.84 8.79
C ASP A 85 5.30 -4.56 7.96
N ALA A 86 4.12 -4.13 7.51
CA ALA A 86 3.93 -2.85 6.84
C ALA A 86 4.37 -1.66 7.71
N VAL A 87 4.13 -1.69 9.04
CA VAL A 87 4.62 -0.66 9.97
C VAL A 87 6.15 -0.58 9.95
N ARG A 88 6.85 -1.71 9.96
CA ARG A 88 8.32 -1.76 9.93
C ARG A 88 8.86 -1.25 8.60
N GLU A 89 8.21 -1.60 7.50
CA GLU A 89 8.55 -1.13 6.16
C GLU A 89 8.37 0.38 6.01
N MET A 90 7.28 0.92 6.56
CA MET A 90 7.08 2.36 6.63
C MET A 90 8.13 3.06 7.48
N ARG A 91 8.55 2.47 8.60
CA ARG A 91 9.62 3.03 9.45
C ARG A 91 10.92 3.13 8.65
N PHE A 92 11.25 2.09 7.88
CA PHE A 92 12.37 2.11 6.94
C PHE A 92 12.22 3.25 5.92
N ALA A 93 11.10 3.34 5.21
CA ALA A 93 10.87 4.36 4.19
C ALA A 93 10.93 5.77 4.76
N ARG A 94 10.31 6.01 5.93
CA ARG A 94 10.33 7.30 6.63
C ARG A 94 11.76 7.70 7.04
N SER A 95 12.55 6.75 7.53
CA SER A 95 13.96 6.96 7.87
C SER A 95 14.77 7.40 6.65
N LEU A 96 14.61 6.72 5.50
CA LEU A 96 15.27 7.12 4.25
C LEU A 96 14.83 8.52 3.81
N LEU A 97 13.52 8.79 3.82
CA LEU A 97 12.97 10.08 3.41
C LEU A 97 13.51 11.25 4.26
N GLN A 98 13.75 11.03 5.56
CA GLN A 98 14.25 12.05 6.48
C GLN A 98 15.77 12.25 6.43
N ARG A 99 16.54 11.16 6.28
CA ARG A 99 18.01 11.20 6.35
C ARG A 99 18.65 11.81 5.11
N HIS A 100 18.03 11.62 3.95
CA HIS A 100 18.63 11.99 2.68
C HIS A 100 18.14 13.35 2.19
N ARG A 101 19.06 14.12 1.62
CA ARG A 101 18.75 15.43 1.03
C ARG A 101 18.33 15.25 -0.44
N TRP A 102 17.16 14.66 -0.65
CA TRP A 102 16.61 14.29 -1.97
C TRP A 102 16.63 15.40 -3.03
N ARG A 103 16.61 16.67 -2.60
CA ARG A 103 16.59 17.87 -3.46
C ARG A 103 17.87 18.71 -3.42
N SER A 104 18.94 18.23 -2.77
CA SER A 104 20.19 18.98 -2.64
C SER A 104 20.92 19.08 -3.98
N GLN A 105 21.29 20.30 -4.36
CA GLN A 105 22.05 20.59 -5.58
C GLN A 105 23.58 20.45 -5.41
N ARG A 106 24.06 20.30 -4.16
CA ARG A 106 25.51 20.36 -3.86
C ARG A 106 26.25 19.02 -3.99
N GLN A 107 25.56 17.92 -3.72
CA GLN A 107 26.06 16.55 -3.90
C GLN A 107 24.84 15.72 -4.30
N PRO A 108 24.85 15.08 -5.47
CA PRO A 108 23.76 14.22 -5.88
C PRO A 108 23.70 13.01 -4.95
N LEU A 109 22.48 12.58 -4.59
CA LEU A 109 22.29 11.44 -3.69
C LEU A 109 22.87 10.15 -4.28
N PHE A 110 22.98 10.08 -5.61
CA PHE A 110 23.55 8.99 -6.35
C PHE A 110 24.70 9.53 -7.20
N GLU A 111 25.86 8.89 -7.17
CA GLU A 111 27.03 9.29 -7.98
C GLU A 111 27.39 8.22 -9.01
N ASN A 112 27.09 6.95 -8.72
CA ASN A 112 27.33 5.80 -9.61
C ASN A 112 26.11 4.87 -9.55
N ILE A 113 25.17 5.06 -10.47
CA ILE A 113 23.96 4.24 -10.53
C ILE A 113 24.21 3.05 -11.45
N GLU A 114 23.94 1.85 -10.93
CA GLU A 114 23.90 0.66 -11.78
C GLU A 114 22.71 0.74 -12.73
N PRO A 115 22.90 0.66 -14.06
CA PRO A 115 21.80 0.75 -15.03
C PRO A 115 20.69 -0.28 -14.79
N ALA A 116 21.05 -1.47 -14.32
CA ALA A 116 20.09 -2.52 -13.99
C ALA A 116 19.19 -2.16 -12.79
N ALA A 117 19.74 -1.53 -11.75
CA ALA A 117 18.99 -1.07 -10.59
C ALA A 117 18.02 0.05 -10.99
N TRP A 118 18.46 0.98 -11.83
CA TRP A 118 17.59 2.03 -12.38
C TRP A 118 16.43 1.45 -13.20
N ALA A 119 16.72 0.55 -14.16
CA ALA A 119 15.70 -0.08 -14.98
C ALA A 119 14.66 -0.86 -14.15
N THR A 120 15.11 -1.46 -13.03
CA THR A 120 14.22 -2.18 -12.10
C THR A 120 13.28 -1.21 -11.39
N LEU A 121 13.77 -0.06 -10.92
CA LEU A 121 12.92 0.98 -10.33
C LEU A 121 11.90 1.53 -11.34
N GLN A 122 12.32 1.82 -12.56
CA GLN A 122 11.41 2.29 -13.60
C GLN A 122 10.30 1.29 -13.89
N ARG A 123 10.65 0.00 -13.98
CA ARG A 123 9.67 -1.09 -14.14
C ARG A 123 8.71 -1.14 -12.96
N ARG A 124 9.21 -1.07 -11.72
CA ARG A 124 8.36 -1.08 -10.52
C ARG A 124 7.37 0.08 -10.53
N LEU A 125 7.83 1.30 -10.84
CA LEU A 125 6.96 2.47 -10.99
C LEU A 125 5.94 2.32 -12.11
N HIS A 126 6.26 1.59 -13.18
CA HIS A 126 5.30 1.29 -14.23
C HIS A 126 4.23 0.27 -13.79
N MET A 127 4.60 -0.69 -12.95
CA MET A 127 3.73 -1.82 -12.57
C MET A 127 2.86 -1.55 -11.35
N ILE A 128 3.27 -0.63 -10.46
CA ILE A 128 2.52 -0.43 -9.21
C ILE A 128 1.09 0.08 -9.44
N SER A 129 0.87 1.02 -10.35
CA SER A 129 -0.47 1.52 -10.68
C SER A 129 -1.42 0.41 -11.14
N PRO A 130 -1.09 -0.41 -12.18
CA PRO A 130 -1.98 -1.48 -12.61
C PRO A 130 -2.15 -2.59 -11.57
N GLU A 131 -1.12 -2.88 -10.75
CA GLU A 131 -1.26 -3.85 -9.65
C GLU A 131 -2.26 -3.36 -8.59
N LEU A 132 -2.16 -2.09 -8.16
CA LEU A 132 -3.10 -1.51 -7.20
C LEU A 132 -4.54 -1.46 -7.75
N LEU A 133 -4.71 -1.12 -9.02
CA LEU A 133 -6.03 -1.16 -9.68
C LEU A 133 -6.58 -2.58 -9.75
N ALA A 134 -5.75 -3.57 -10.10
CA ALA A 134 -6.19 -4.96 -10.15
C ALA A 134 -6.64 -5.47 -8.77
N ILE A 135 -5.95 -5.07 -7.69
CA ILE A 135 -6.35 -5.38 -6.32
C ILE A 135 -7.67 -4.67 -5.98
N GLN A 136 -7.79 -3.37 -6.29
CA GLN A 136 -9.03 -2.63 -6.06
C GLN A 136 -10.22 -3.29 -6.77
N ASP A 137 -10.07 -3.69 -8.03
CA ASP A 137 -11.12 -4.35 -8.81
C ASP A 137 -11.47 -5.73 -8.23
N ALA A 138 -10.47 -6.49 -7.77
CA ALA A 138 -10.67 -7.81 -7.18
C ALA A 138 -11.44 -7.78 -5.85
N TYR A 139 -11.29 -6.70 -5.07
CA TYR A 139 -11.86 -6.56 -3.72
C TYR A 139 -12.83 -5.37 -3.59
N VAL A 140 -13.41 -4.90 -4.68
CA VAL A 140 -14.23 -3.67 -4.70
C VAL A 140 -15.45 -3.72 -3.78
N GLU A 141 -16.01 -4.91 -3.55
CA GLU A 141 -17.17 -5.10 -2.66
C GLU A 141 -16.78 -5.11 -1.17
N GLN A 142 -15.51 -5.41 -0.86
CA GLN A 142 -14.98 -5.55 0.49
C GLN A 142 -14.29 -4.27 0.97
N LEU A 143 -13.64 -3.54 0.06
CA LEU A 143 -13.00 -2.27 0.34
C LEU A 143 -14.04 -1.19 0.62
N ARG A 144 -13.71 -0.31 1.57
CA ARG A 144 -14.54 0.86 1.85
C ARG A 144 -14.28 1.96 0.83
N GLN A 145 -15.26 2.86 0.68
CA GLN A 145 -15.17 3.94 -0.31
C GLN A 145 -13.93 4.82 -0.11
N ASP A 146 -13.57 5.13 1.14
CA ASP A 146 -12.39 5.93 1.44
C ASP A 146 -11.08 5.19 1.14
N GLU A 147 -11.03 3.88 1.36
CA GLU A 147 -9.89 3.04 0.98
C GLU A 147 -9.70 3.01 -0.53
N ILE A 148 -10.79 2.85 -1.27
CA ILE A 148 -10.81 2.96 -2.74
C ILE A 148 -10.30 4.34 -3.18
N ASP A 149 -10.77 5.42 -2.56
CA ASP A 149 -10.31 6.78 -2.88
C ASP A 149 -8.82 6.97 -2.58
N TRP A 150 -8.29 6.36 -1.52
CA TRP A 150 -6.86 6.42 -1.20
C TRP A 150 -6.01 5.66 -2.21
N ILE A 151 -6.46 4.48 -2.64
CA ILE A 151 -5.80 3.69 -3.69
C ILE A 151 -5.80 4.48 -5.00
N ALA A 152 -6.95 5.03 -5.40
CA ALA A 152 -7.07 5.83 -6.62
C ALA A 152 -6.13 7.06 -6.62
N ARG A 153 -6.01 7.75 -5.49
CA ARG A 153 -5.06 8.88 -5.35
C ARG A 153 -3.60 8.43 -5.43
N ALA A 154 -3.27 7.25 -4.87
CA ALA A 154 -1.93 6.70 -4.98
C ALA A 154 -1.60 6.35 -6.44
N VAL A 155 -2.53 5.69 -7.14
CA VAL A 155 -2.44 5.37 -8.58
C VAL A 155 -2.22 6.64 -9.40
N GLU A 156 -3.03 7.69 -9.20
CA GLU A 156 -2.86 8.97 -9.87
C GLU A 156 -1.47 9.57 -9.60
N GLY A 157 -1.01 9.52 -8.35
CA GLY A 157 0.33 9.97 -7.97
C GLY A 157 1.44 9.23 -8.73
N TYR A 158 1.34 7.90 -8.83
CA TYR A 158 2.32 7.08 -9.56
C TYR A 158 2.29 7.34 -11.07
N ASP A 159 1.11 7.49 -11.65
CA ASP A 159 0.97 7.79 -13.08
C ASP A 159 1.51 9.18 -13.42
N ASN A 160 1.26 10.18 -12.57
CA ASN A 160 1.85 11.51 -12.69
C ASN A 160 3.38 11.45 -12.56
N ALA A 161 3.90 10.64 -11.63
CA ALA A 161 5.35 10.43 -11.49
C ALA A 161 5.97 9.86 -12.76
N ARG A 162 5.31 8.89 -13.42
CA ARG A 162 5.76 8.30 -14.68
C ARG A 162 5.78 9.31 -15.83
N VAL A 163 4.83 10.24 -15.85
CA VAL A 163 4.84 11.34 -16.84
C VAL A 163 6.03 12.26 -16.58
N TYR A 164 6.27 12.63 -15.32
CA TYR A 164 7.41 13.45 -14.93
C TYR A 164 8.76 12.81 -15.31
N ILE A 165 8.94 11.51 -15.01
CA ILE A 165 10.17 10.77 -15.35
C ILE A 165 10.42 10.78 -16.86
N ARG A 166 9.38 10.48 -17.68
CA ARG A 166 9.50 10.52 -19.14
C ARG A 166 9.83 11.92 -19.66
N SER A 167 9.32 12.97 -19.02
CA SER A 167 9.71 14.34 -19.38
C SER A 167 11.18 14.60 -19.04
N ALA A 168 11.64 14.22 -17.85
CA ALA A 168 13.02 14.39 -17.42
C ALA A 168 14.01 13.63 -18.34
N GLU A 169 13.65 12.43 -18.81
CA GLU A 169 14.40 11.68 -19.82
C GLU A 169 14.49 12.42 -21.15
N ARG A 170 13.35 12.96 -21.63
CA ARG A 170 13.30 13.71 -22.88
C ARG A 170 14.10 15.01 -22.81
N ASP A 171 14.12 15.63 -21.64
CA ASP A 171 14.77 16.91 -21.38
C ASP A 171 16.26 16.73 -20.99
N ASP A 172 16.79 15.49 -21.08
CA ASP A 172 18.18 15.10 -20.79
C ASP A 172 18.65 15.48 -19.38
N GLU A 173 17.76 15.35 -18.38
CA GLU A 173 18.13 15.57 -16.99
C GLU A 173 19.22 14.55 -16.55
N PRO A 174 20.16 14.93 -15.67
CA PRO A 174 21.15 13.98 -15.14
C PRO A 174 20.48 12.77 -14.50
N ILE A 175 20.95 11.56 -14.82
CA ILE A 175 20.35 10.30 -14.37
C ILE A 175 20.27 10.23 -12.84
N GLU A 176 21.28 10.76 -12.14
CA GLU A 176 21.35 10.85 -10.68
C GLU A 176 20.14 11.60 -10.10
N ARG A 177 19.71 12.66 -10.78
CA ARG A 177 18.55 13.45 -10.40
C ARG A 177 17.26 12.71 -10.69
N GLN A 178 17.18 12.06 -11.85
CA GLN A 178 16.02 11.25 -12.22
C GLN A 178 15.78 10.13 -11.21
N VAL A 179 16.84 9.39 -10.83
CA VAL A 179 16.76 8.32 -9.83
C VAL A 179 16.38 8.85 -8.46
N ALA A 180 16.97 9.97 -8.02
CA ALA A 180 16.61 10.58 -6.75
C ALA A 180 15.14 11.01 -6.67
N SER A 181 14.64 11.70 -7.70
CA SER A 181 13.23 12.09 -7.77
C SER A 181 12.31 10.88 -7.81
N SER A 182 12.65 9.86 -8.60
CA SER A 182 11.86 8.63 -8.75
C SER A 182 11.78 7.83 -7.46
N ALA A 183 12.92 7.63 -6.80
CA ALA A 183 12.99 6.94 -5.51
C ALA A 183 12.25 7.72 -4.42
N TYR A 184 12.37 9.05 -4.39
CA TYR A 184 11.61 9.88 -3.45
C TYR A 184 10.10 9.71 -3.63
N VAL A 185 9.61 9.84 -4.87
CA VAL A 185 8.17 9.72 -5.16
C VAL A 185 7.67 8.31 -4.88
N ALA A 186 8.45 7.28 -5.26
CA ALA A 186 8.12 5.88 -4.99
C ALA A 186 7.89 5.62 -3.50
N LEU A 187 8.85 6.05 -2.66
CA LEU A 187 8.77 5.91 -1.21
C LEU A 187 7.64 6.76 -0.62
N HIS A 188 7.49 8.01 -1.08
CA HIS A 188 6.55 8.95 -0.50
C HIS A 188 5.09 8.52 -0.70
N LEU A 189 4.72 8.11 -1.92
CA LEU A 189 3.37 7.65 -2.23
C LEU A 189 3.04 6.34 -1.53
N ALA A 190 3.99 5.38 -1.52
CA ALA A 190 3.83 4.13 -0.80
C ALA A 190 3.61 4.40 0.70
N LEU A 191 4.43 5.28 1.28
CA LEU A 191 4.33 5.65 2.69
C LEU A 191 2.98 6.28 3.03
N GLN A 192 2.47 7.15 2.17
CA GLN A 192 1.17 7.79 2.38
C GLN A 192 0.03 6.77 2.37
N LEU A 193 0.03 5.84 1.41
CA LEU A 193 -1.01 4.82 1.34
C LEU A 193 -0.91 3.86 2.53
N SER A 194 0.29 3.36 2.84
CA SER A 194 0.50 2.48 4.00
C SER A 194 0.05 3.15 5.31
N ASP A 195 0.42 4.41 5.57
CA ASP A 195 0.05 5.10 6.81
C ASP A 195 -1.47 5.20 6.97
N ARG A 196 -2.20 5.49 5.88
CA ARG A 196 -3.66 5.58 5.90
C ARG A 196 -4.34 4.25 6.20
N LEU A 197 -3.89 3.17 5.55
CA LEU A 197 -4.46 1.83 5.74
C LEU A 197 -4.16 1.28 7.14
N ILE A 198 -2.94 1.47 7.63
CA ILE A 198 -2.55 1.03 8.97
C ILE A 198 -3.33 1.78 10.04
N GLU A 199 -3.44 3.11 9.93
CA GLU A 199 -4.22 3.89 10.90
C GLU A 199 -5.71 3.53 10.86
N ARG A 200 -6.24 3.14 9.69
CA ARG A 200 -7.61 2.62 9.56
C ARG A 200 -7.80 1.30 10.31
N GLN A 201 -6.91 0.32 10.12
CA GLN A 201 -6.98 -0.97 10.83
C GLN A 201 -6.82 -0.80 12.33
N ARG A 202 -5.86 0.03 12.75
CA ARG A 202 -5.65 0.37 14.15
C ARG A 202 -6.89 1.00 14.80
N TYR A 203 -7.49 1.98 14.13
CA TYR A 203 -8.70 2.65 14.65
C TYR A 203 -9.85 1.66 14.84
N GLU A 204 -10.04 0.73 13.90
CA GLU A 204 -11.08 -0.29 13.97
C GLU A 204 -10.90 -1.23 15.16
N LEU A 205 -9.67 -1.64 15.47
CA LEU A 205 -9.38 -2.45 16.66
C LEU A 205 -9.70 -1.67 17.94
N THR A 206 -9.32 -0.39 18.01
CA THR A 206 -9.57 0.44 19.21
C THR A 206 -11.03 0.83 19.44
N GLN A 207 -11.90 0.73 18.43
CA GLN A 207 -13.34 1.00 18.54
C GLN A 207 -14.21 -0.27 18.59
N GLY A 208 -13.60 -1.44 18.37
CA GLY A 208 -14.26 -2.74 18.44
C GLY A 208 -14.44 -3.29 19.86
N ASP A 209 -13.75 -2.68 20.84
CA ASP A 209 -13.86 -2.91 22.28
C ASP A 209 -14.74 -1.87 22.98
#